data_AF-A0A0J7N7H5-F1
#
_entry.id   AF-A0A0J7N7H5-F1
#
_cell.length_a   1.000
_cell.length_b   1.000
_cell.length_c   1.000
_cell.angle_alpha   90.00
_cell.angle_beta   90.00
_cell.angle_gamma   90.00
#
_symmetry.space_group_name_H-M   'P 1'
#
loop_
_entity.id
_entity.type
_entity.pdbx_description
1 polymer ?
#
loop_
_entity_poly.entity_id
_entity_poly.type
_entity_poly.pdbx_seq_one_letter_code
_entity_poly.pdbx_strand_id
1 'polypeptide(L)'
;MDGKDWAAECDLRIVNISSVPTCVRLQGFSVIDLTWSTSDLIHEITNWYVAEDTETLSDHKYIRFQIGNDSCQPRSRSKKPLRWNQIRH
;
A
#
# COMPACT_ATOMS: atom_id res chain seq x y z
N MET A 1 5.84 -4.70 -29.04
CA MET A 1 5.97 -3.88 -27.83
C MET A 1 5.56 -4.76 -26.68
N ASP A 2 6.52 -5.19 -25.88
CA ASP A 2 6.24 -6.03 -24.72
C ASP A 2 5.77 -5.17 -23.54
N GLY A 3 5.30 -5.80 -22.45
CA GLY A 3 4.83 -5.06 -21.28
C GLY A 3 5.92 -4.27 -20.55
N LYS A 4 7.20 -4.58 -20.77
CA LYS A 4 8.35 -3.92 -20.14
C LYS A 4 8.77 -2.68 -20.92
N ASP A 5 8.72 -2.75 -22.25
CA ASP A 5 8.97 -1.63 -23.16
C ASP A 5 7.97 -0.51 -22.88
N TRP A 6 6.68 -0.85 -22.77
CA TRP A 6 5.62 0.12 -22.43
C TRP A 6 5.85 0.77 -21.06
N ALA A 7 6.23 -0.02 -20.05
CA ALA A 7 6.44 0.49 -18.70
C ALA A 7 7.63 1.47 -18.64
N ALA A 8 8.72 1.17 -19.34
CA ALA A 8 9.89 2.03 -19.41
C ALA A 8 9.58 3.36 -20.13
N GLU A 9 8.82 3.33 -21.22
CA GLU A 9 8.38 4.53 -21.93
C GLU A 9 7.51 5.45 -21.05
N CYS A 10 6.79 4.87 -20.09
CA CYS A 10 5.91 5.61 -19.17
C CYS A 10 6.59 5.98 -17.82
N ASP A 11 7.90 5.80 -17.67
CA ASP A 11 8.65 5.96 -16.40
C ASP A 11 8.03 5.19 -15.21
N LEU A 12 7.50 3.99 -15.49
CA LEU A 12 6.90 3.13 -14.47
C LEU A 12 7.96 2.21 -13.85
N ARG A 13 7.90 2.10 -12.52
CA ARG A 13 8.78 1.29 -11.68
C ARG A 13 7.96 0.29 -10.88
N ILE A 14 8.47 -0.93 -10.74
CA ILE A 14 7.83 -1.98 -9.93
C ILE A 14 7.99 -1.64 -8.45
N VAL A 15 6.87 -1.71 -7.73
CA VAL A 15 6.81 -1.46 -6.28
C VAL A 15 6.83 -2.74 -5.46
N ASN A 16 6.53 -3.90 -6.07
CA ASN A 16 6.49 -5.18 -5.36
C ASN A 16 7.82 -5.46 -4.62
N ILE A 17 7.75 -5.65 -3.31
CA ILE A 17 8.93 -5.90 -2.46
C ILE A 17 9.01 -7.35 -1.95
N SER A 18 8.00 -8.18 -2.18
CA SER A 18 7.96 -9.55 -1.65
C SER A 18 7.83 -10.60 -2.76
N SER A 19 8.28 -11.81 -2.44
CA SER A 19 8.03 -13.02 -3.23
C SER A 19 6.74 -13.74 -2.81
N VAL A 20 5.88 -13.07 -2.03
CA VAL A 20 4.62 -13.66 -1.55
C VAL A 20 3.69 -13.84 -2.76
N PRO A 21 3.08 -15.04 -2.95
CA PRO A 21 2.21 -15.27 -4.08
C PRO A 21 0.99 -14.36 -4.07
N THR A 22 0.70 -13.75 -5.21
CA THR A 22 -0.50 -12.92 -5.42
C THR A 22 -1.64 -13.73 -6.01
N CYS A 23 -1.35 -14.89 -6.58
CA CYS A 23 -2.34 -15.83 -7.08
C CYS A 23 -2.02 -17.25 -6.58
N VAL A 24 -2.99 -17.91 -5.96
CA VAL A 24 -2.87 -19.25 -5.39
C VAL A 24 -4.04 -20.09 -5.90
N ARG A 25 -3.70 -21.19 -6.56
CA ARG A 25 -4.65 -22.16 -7.16
C ARG A 25 -4.34 -23.56 -6.65
N LEU A 26 -5.25 -24.49 -6.93
CA LEU A 26 -5.02 -25.91 -6.64
C LEU A 26 -3.75 -26.47 -7.31
N GLN A 27 -3.36 -25.94 -8.48
CA GLN A 27 -2.17 -26.42 -9.21
C GLN A 27 -0.87 -25.68 -8.85
N GLY A 28 -0.90 -24.68 -7.98
CA GLY A 28 0.30 -23.94 -7.58
C GLY A 28 0.06 -22.47 -7.29
N PHE A 29 1.13 -21.70 -7.26
CA PHE A 29 1.11 -20.30 -6.86
C PHE A 29 1.98 -19.45 -7.80
N SER A 30 1.62 -18.18 -7.96
CA SER A 30 2.33 -17.24 -8.82
C SER A 30 2.30 -15.81 -8.28
N VAL A 31 3.26 -15.00 -8.73
CA VAL A 31 3.35 -13.56 -8.47
C VAL A 31 3.10 -12.86 -9.80
N ILE A 32 1.82 -12.72 -10.15
CA ILE A 32 1.41 -12.17 -11.45
C ILE A 32 0.79 -10.77 -11.32
N ASP A 33 0.38 -10.39 -10.12
CA ASP A 33 -0.17 -9.06 -9.85
C ASP A 33 0.96 -8.10 -9.52
N LEU A 34 1.16 -7.11 -10.39
CA LEU A 34 2.23 -6.12 -10.29
C LEU A 34 1.65 -4.76 -9.92
N THR A 35 2.30 -4.09 -8.97
CA THR A 35 2.05 -2.69 -8.62
C THR A 35 3.15 -1.83 -9.26
N TRP A 36 2.73 -0.83 -10.02
CA TRP A 36 3.62 0.10 -10.70
C TRP A 36 3.42 1.52 -10.17
N SER A 37 4.50 2.31 -10.15
CA SER A 37 4.47 3.72 -9.78
C SER A 37 5.44 4.52 -10.64
N THR A 38 5.18 5.80 -10.84
CA THR A 38 6.15 6.70 -11.47
C THR A 38 7.33 6.96 -10.53
N SER A 39 8.46 7.44 -11.09
CA SER A 39 9.62 7.81 -10.27
C SER A 39 9.30 8.81 -9.16
N ASP A 40 8.38 9.75 -9.41
CA ASP A 40 8.06 10.82 -8.47
C ASP A 40 7.22 10.33 -7.28
N LEU A 41 6.39 9.30 -7.47
CA LEU A 41 5.46 8.81 -6.47
C LEU A 41 5.99 7.59 -5.70
N ILE A 42 7.00 6.87 -6.23
CA ILE A 42 7.50 5.62 -5.62
C ILE A 42 7.95 5.81 -4.16
N HIS A 43 8.48 6.98 -3.82
CA HIS A 43 8.94 7.32 -2.47
C HIS A 43 7.79 7.54 -1.48
N GLU A 44 6.58 7.83 -1.96
CA GLU A 44 5.40 8.01 -1.12
C GLU A 44 4.67 6.68 -0.85
N ILE A 45 5.03 5.61 -1.55
CA ILE A 45 4.42 4.30 -1.36
C ILE A 45 5.11 3.59 -0.21
N THR A 46 4.34 3.31 0.84
CA THR A 46 4.82 2.65 2.06
C THR A 46 3.95 1.45 2.40
N ASN A 47 4.46 0.60 3.30
CA ASN A 47 3.73 -0.53 3.86
C ASN A 47 3.08 -1.42 2.78
N TRP A 48 3.82 -1.69 1.68
CA TRP A 48 3.35 -2.59 0.63
C TRP A 48 3.42 -4.04 1.11
N TYR A 49 2.31 -4.77 1.01
CA TYR A 49 2.26 -6.19 1.35
C TYR A 49 1.11 -6.91 0.65
N VAL A 50 1.19 -8.23 0.59
CA VAL A 50 0.10 -9.11 0.18
C VAL A 50 -0.67 -9.53 1.43
N ALA A 51 -1.98 -9.28 1.47
CA ALA A 51 -2.81 -9.56 2.64
C ALA A 51 -3.19 -11.05 2.70
N GLU A 52 -2.31 -11.86 3.29
CA GLU A 52 -2.42 -13.33 3.30
C GLU A 52 -3.58 -13.85 4.15
N ASP A 53 -3.91 -13.16 5.24
CA ASP A 53 -4.95 -13.58 6.19
C ASP A 53 -6.35 -13.08 5.80
N THR A 54 -6.51 -12.51 4.60
CA THR A 54 -7.80 -11.98 4.13
C THR A 54 -8.40 -12.91 3.09
N GLU A 55 -9.57 -13.49 3.38
CA GLU A 55 -10.30 -14.30 2.41
C GLU A 55 -10.84 -13.42 1.27
N THR A 56 -10.54 -13.80 0.03
CA THR A 56 -10.94 -13.07 -1.18
C THR A 56 -12.00 -13.80 -2.01
N LEU A 57 -12.36 -15.03 -1.62
CA LEU A 57 -13.19 -15.96 -2.41
C LEU A 57 -12.72 -16.10 -3.87
N SER A 58 -11.43 -15.87 -4.12
CA SER A 58 -10.76 -15.89 -5.41
C SER A 58 -9.39 -16.54 -5.26
N ASP A 59 -8.82 -16.99 -6.38
CA ASP A 59 -7.42 -17.42 -6.42
C ASP A 59 -6.46 -16.23 -6.17
N HIS A 60 -6.90 -14.99 -6.36
CA HIS A 60 -6.06 -13.80 -6.15
C HIS A 60 -6.09 -13.30 -4.70
N LYS A 61 -4.93 -12.94 -4.18
CA LYS A 61 -4.76 -12.25 -2.89
C LYS A 61 -4.78 -10.74 -3.07
N TYR A 62 -5.25 -10.03 -2.04
CA TYR A 62 -5.19 -8.56 -2.06
C TYR A 62 -3.76 -8.06 -1.88
N ILE A 63 -3.39 -7.06 -2.67
CA ILE A 63 -2.22 -6.22 -2.44
C ILE A 63 -2.70 -4.97 -1.69
N ARG A 64 -2.04 -4.60 -0.60
CA ARG A 64 -2.31 -3.38 0.15
C ARG A 64 -1.02 -2.58 0.32
N PHE A 65 -1.14 -1.27 0.17
CA PHE A 65 -0.08 -0.30 0.42
C PHE A 65 -0.72 1.03 0.82
N GLN A 66 0.11 1.96 1.28
CA GLN A 66 -0.29 3.31 1.62
C GLN A 66 0.41 4.29 0.68
N ILE A 67 -0.23 5.42 0.42
CA ILE A 67 0.33 6.54 -0.34
C ILE A 67 0.31 7.77 0.55
N GLY A 68 1.45 8.46 0.65
CA GLY A 68 1.55 9.77 1.26
C GLY A 68 2.77 9.91 2.17
N ASN A 69 3.13 11.15 2.48
CA ASN A 69 4.25 11.46 3.34
C ASN A 69 3.86 11.42 4.83
N ASP A 70 4.53 10.59 5.62
CA ASP A 70 4.54 10.67 7.10
C ASP A 70 5.13 12.01 7.61
N SER A 71 5.63 12.88 6.71
CA SER A 71 6.14 14.21 7.05
C SER A 71 5.06 15.17 7.56
N CYS A 72 3.79 14.84 7.36
CA CYS A 72 2.70 15.45 8.13
C CYS A 72 2.53 14.72 9.47
N GLN A 73 3.60 14.69 10.27
CA GLN A 73 3.41 14.63 11.72
C GLN A 73 2.45 15.77 12.07
N PRO A 74 1.28 15.51 12.68
CA PRO A 74 0.46 16.59 13.17
C PRO A 74 1.35 17.37 14.14
N ARG A 75 1.73 18.61 13.77
CA ARG A 75 2.38 19.56 14.70
C ARG A 75 1.70 19.34 16.03
N SER A 76 2.44 18.93 17.05
CA SER A 76 1.86 18.61 18.35
C SER A 76 1.05 19.82 18.78
N ARG A 77 -0.26 19.80 18.51
CA ARG A 77 -1.21 20.70 19.12
C ARG A 77 -1.17 20.23 20.55
N SER A 78 -0.37 20.94 21.36
CA SER A 78 -0.30 20.79 22.80
C SER A 78 -1.68 20.36 23.28
N LYS A 79 -1.76 19.14 23.82
CA LYS A 79 -3.00 18.58 24.37
C LYS A 79 -3.33 19.43 25.60
N LYS A 80 -3.92 20.61 25.41
CA LYS A 80 -4.71 21.23 26.46
C LYS A 80 -5.86 20.26 26.68
N PRO A 81 -5.98 19.61 27.85
CA PRO A 81 -7.11 18.73 28.08
C PRO A 81 -8.37 19.60 27.99
N LEU A 82 -9.26 19.23 27.07
CA LEU A 82 -10.63 19.74 27.02
C LEU A 82 -11.31 19.27 28.33
N ARG A 83 -11.23 20.08 29.39
CA ARG A 83 -11.95 19.82 30.66
C ARG A 83 -13.43 20.10 30.41
N TRP A 84 -14.19 19.03 30.16
CA TRP A 84 -15.64 19.09 29.90
C TRP A 84 -16.54 19.22 31.13
N ASN A 85 -16.01 19.40 32.34
CA ASN A 85 -16.83 19.50 33.56
C ASN A 85 -16.47 20.72 34.40
N GLN A 86 -17.12 21.85 34.14
CA GLN A 86 -17.28 22.90 35.13
C GLN A 86 -18.56 23.71 34.89
N ILE A 87 -19.71 23.04 34.98
CA ILE A 87 -20.97 23.68 35.37
C ILE A 87 -21.48 22.88 36.58
N ARG A 88 -21.37 23.47 37.77
CA ARG A 88 -22.07 23.02 38.98
C ARG A 88 -22.92 24.19 39.45
N HIS A 89 -24.19 23.87 39.67
CA HIS A 89 -25.21 24.50 40.53
C HIS A 89 -25.24 26.02 40.67
#